data_AF-A0A1M3MXE6-F1
#
_entry.id   AF-A0A1M3MXE6-F1
#
_cell.length_a   1.000
_cell.length_b   1.000
_cell.length_c   1.000
_cell.angle_alpha   90.00
_cell.angle_beta   90.00
_cell.angle_gamma   90.00
#
_symmetry.space_group_name_H-M   'P 1'
#
loop_
_entity.id
_entity.type
_entity.pdbx_description
1 polymer ?
#
loop_
_entity_poly.entity_id
_entity_poly.type
_entity_poly.pdbx_seq_one_letter_code
_entity_poly.pdbx_strand_id
1 'polypeptide(L)'
;MSGAPYVVDAGRSPRLGDHSLVVPSPRRFAYRPPAMKTWLSSVVRLMIRRFNEGRRPTTAGGWGASLKLDAGVRLLLLAGVVACARPAPVVAESQGAPAETDGGTAVLPSADFGAPGPIRAVGYPVRIRMGANDPAHRVGFTRDGRWFGYCNTDGGLGATHCAFVDGAGERRTMSTREEAERGNLQGPQLAELNAWLAANEVPAVKERGLETTGPELGGTWRYARDIQIHITASAGEVGADQNVVRQPVLRIGGQVTGHSPVYPYELTTKRAVGTPVQFYGVFPNGVALSPDGREIGVVAAWHGMEFAGDFATLRVSVDAFAARVYDDTGSRLLERGDLAGAQELFSKATSADPSFALAPYNLARAYAKTGDGRAEIALGMAIARGGRGVVERARADVDFDGVRTRPWFTALVK
;
A
#
# COMPACT_ATOMS: atom_id res chain seq x y z
N MET A 1 -3.76 40.42 27.56
CA MET A 1 -4.27 39.76 28.79
C MET A 1 -4.43 38.29 28.44
N SER A 2 -3.37 37.49 28.52
CA SER A 2 -2.75 36.88 29.71
C SER A 2 -2.93 35.37 29.57
N GLY A 3 -2.14 34.79 28.67
CA GLY A 3 -1.79 33.38 28.75
C GLY A 3 -0.62 33.25 29.70
N ALA A 4 -0.78 32.41 30.72
CA ALA A 4 0.31 31.86 31.50
C ALA A 4 -0.03 30.40 31.86
N PRO A 5 0.99 29.54 32.01
CA PRO A 5 0.90 28.09 31.81
C PRO A 5 0.81 27.33 33.14
N TYR A 6 0.25 26.12 33.11
CA TYR A 6 0.46 25.11 34.15
C TYR A 6 1.22 23.94 33.49
N VAL A 7 2.54 23.89 33.70
CA VAL A 7 3.26 23.14 34.76
C VAL A 7 3.14 21.63 34.58
N VAL A 8 4.31 21.08 34.25
CA VAL A 8 4.65 19.67 34.09
C VAL A 8 4.58 18.99 35.45
N ASP A 9 3.79 17.93 35.56
CA ASP A 9 3.97 16.94 36.61
C ASP A 9 4.71 15.74 36.02
N ALA A 10 5.88 15.48 36.59
CA ALA A 10 6.76 14.38 36.25
C ALA A 10 6.36 13.18 37.10
N GLY A 11 5.77 12.15 36.50
CA GLY A 11 5.50 10.92 37.24
C GLY A 11 4.67 9.93 36.44
N ARG A 12 5.24 8.72 36.29
CA ARG A 12 4.68 7.47 35.73
C ARG A 12 4.78 7.30 34.21
N SER A 13 5.66 6.36 33.83
CA SER A 13 5.65 5.66 32.54
C SER A 13 4.24 5.21 32.15
N PRO A 14 3.77 5.53 30.93
CA PRO A 14 2.55 4.96 30.44
C PRO A 14 2.80 3.69 29.59
N ARG A 15 2.15 2.61 30.02
CA ARG A 15 1.32 1.70 29.20
C ARG A 15 2.01 0.94 28.04
N LEU A 16 2.20 -0.37 28.23
CA LEU A 16 2.14 -1.36 27.14
C LEU A 16 0.66 -1.49 26.72
N GLY A 17 0.19 -0.51 25.94
CA GLY A 17 -1.19 -0.43 25.44
C GLY A 17 -1.21 -0.29 23.93
N ASP A 18 -1.13 -1.43 23.24
CA ASP A 18 -1.48 -1.69 21.85
C ASP A 18 -1.43 -0.48 20.88
N HIS A 19 -0.21 -0.17 20.46
CA HIS A 19 0.14 1.04 19.73
C HIS A 19 0.34 0.77 18.23
N SER A 20 -0.58 0.14 17.49
CA SER A 20 -0.40 -0.09 16.04
C SER A 20 -1.53 0.40 15.12
N LEU A 21 -1.19 1.10 14.02
CA LEU A 21 -2.12 1.58 12.99
C LEU A 21 -2.01 0.68 11.76
N VAL A 22 -3.11 0.04 11.38
CA VAL A 22 -3.27 -0.51 10.03
C VAL A 22 -3.64 0.67 9.15
N VAL A 23 -2.68 1.17 8.36
CA VAL A 23 -2.94 2.25 7.42
C VAL A 23 -3.06 1.59 6.04
N PRO A 24 -4.22 1.66 5.37
CA PRO A 24 -4.26 1.41 3.94
C PRO A 24 -3.25 2.33 3.28
N SER A 25 -2.30 1.81 2.50
CA SER A 25 -1.21 2.63 1.95
C SER A 25 -1.79 3.90 1.31
N PRO A 26 -1.37 5.12 1.73
CA PRO A 26 -1.86 6.33 1.12
C PRO A 26 -1.43 6.31 -0.33
N ARG A 27 -2.41 6.27 -1.24
CA ARG A 27 -2.14 6.37 -2.68
C ARG A 27 -1.29 7.62 -2.91
N ARG A 28 -0.06 7.45 -3.39
CA ARG A 28 0.65 8.52 -4.10
C ARG A 28 -0.06 8.73 -5.42
N PHE A 29 -1.16 9.47 -5.39
CA PHE A 29 -1.73 10.01 -6.60
C PHE A 29 -0.85 11.17 -7.05
N ALA A 30 -0.16 10.97 -8.16
CA ALA A 30 0.41 12.05 -8.92
C ALA A 30 -0.75 12.92 -9.45
N TYR A 31 -1.08 13.97 -8.72
CA TYR A 31 -1.70 15.14 -9.32
C TYR A 31 -0.73 15.61 -10.41
N ARG A 32 -1.04 15.32 -11.67
CA ARG A 32 -0.41 16.00 -12.81
C ARG A 32 -1.12 17.33 -12.95
N PRO A 33 -0.54 18.47 -12.55
CA PRO A 33 -1.03 19.75 -13.05
C PRO A 33 -0.93 19.72 -14.59
N PRO A 34 -1.85 20.41 -15.30
CA PRO A 34 -1.79 20.49 -16.75
C PRO A 34 -0.43 21.03 -17.19
N ALA A 35 0.12 20.45 -18.26
CA ALA A 35 1.44 20.76 -18.78
C ALA A 35 1.63 22.27 -19.02
N MET A 36 2.35 22.94 -18.12
CA MET A 36 2.94 24.23 -18.40
C MET A 36 4.08 24.00 -19.38
N LYS A 37 3.87 24.41 -20.63
CA LYS A 37 4.92 24.50 -21.66
C LYS A 37 6.13 25.23 -21.07
N THR A 38 7.26 24.54 -21.10
CA THR A 38 8.62 25.01 -20.81
C THR A 38 8.90 26.38 -21.39
N TRP A 39 9.15 27.39 -20.55
CA TRP A 39 9.97 28.56 -20.87
C TRP A 39 10.65 29.08 -19.59
N LEU A 40 11.91 29.50 -19.75
CA LEU A 40 12.83 30.11 -18.76
C LEU A 40 13.71 29.21 -17.87
N SER A 41 14.60 28.46 -18.52
CA SER A 41 15.98 28.31 -18.02
C SER A 41 16.86 29.43 -18.61
N SER A 42 17.07 30.52 -17.87
CA SER A 42 18.19 31.48 -18.08
C SER A 42 18.26 32.57 -16.98
N VAL A 43 17.17 32.87 -16.27
CA VAL A 43 17.16 33.95 -15.27
C VAL A 43 17.57 33.49 -13.86
N VAL A 44 17.38 32.21 -13.51
CA VAL A 44 17.68 31.69 -12.17
C VAL A 44 19.19 31.39 -11.96
N ARG A 45 19.98 31.22 -13.03
CA ARG A 45 21.45 31.07 -12.92
C ARG A 45 22.20 32.40 -12.78
N LEU A 46 21.53 33.55 -12.98
CA LEU A 46 22.14 34.88 -12.83
C LEU A 46 21.90 35.50 -11.44
N MET A 47 20.91 35.02 -10.68
CA MET A 47 20.60 35.55 -9.33
C MET A 47 21.37 34.88 -8.18
N ILE A 48 21.92 33.67 -8.36
CA ILE A 48 22.70 32.98 -7.32
C ILE A 48 24.19 33.41 -7.30
N ARG A 49 24.65 34.19 -8.30
CA ARG A 49 26.03 34.71 -8.36
C ARG A 49 26.21 36.17 -7.92
N ARG A 50 25.15 36.85 -7.46
CA ARG A 50 25.20 38.29 -7.13
C ARG A 50 24.78 38.65 -5.70
N PHE A 51 24.70 37.67 -4.80
CA PHE A 51 24.35 37.89 -3.38
C PHE A 51 25.53 37.79 -2.40
N ASN A 52 26.78 37.82 -2.90
CA ASN A 52 27.97 37.67 -2.02
C ASN A 52 28.99 38.81 -2.10
N GLU A 53 28.67 39.95 -2.70
CA GLU A 53 29.54 41.14 -2.62
C GLU A 53 28.69 42.39 -2.41
N GLY A 54 28.78 42.94 -1.20
CA GLY A 54 28.03 44.12 -0.80
C GLY A 54 28.47 45.37 -1.57
N ARG A 55 27.48 46.14 -2.05
CA ARG A 55 27.49 47.60 -2.15
C ARG A 55 26.11 48.11 -2.62
N ARG A 56 25.63 49.19 -1.98
CA ARG A 56 24.36 49.88 -2.24
C ARG A 56 24.34 50.58 -3.61
N PRO A 57 23.15 50.87 -4.18
CA PRO A 57 23.02 51.41 -5.54
C PRO A 57 23.14 52.94 -5.59
N THR A 58 23.75 53.46 -6.66
CA THR A 58 23.65 54.85 -7.08
C THR A 58 23.43 54.95 -8.59
N THR A 59 22.33 55.62 -8.96
CA THR A 59 22.08 56.49 -10.13
C THR A 59 22.19 55.96 -11.57
N ALA A 60 21.04 56.07 -12.25
CA ALA A 60 20.78 56.71 -13.54
C ALA A 60 21.43 56.19 -14.85
N GLY A 61 20.58 56.09 -15.89
CA GLY A 61 20.99 56.08 -17.29
C GLY A 61 20.22 55.07 -18.13
N GLY A 62 19.14 55.51 -18.80
CA GLY A 62 18.58 54.78 -19.93
C GLY A 62 19.51 54.85 -21.14
N TRP A 63 19.21 54.07 -22.18
CA TRP A 63 19.29 54.37 -23.62
C TRP A 63 19.07 53.05 -24.37
N GLY A 64 18.08 53.02 -25.25
CA GLY A 64 17.92 51.94 -26.21
C GLY A 64 18.87 52.13 -27.40
N ALA A 65 19.19 51.04 -28.09
CA ALA A 65 19.56 51.07 -29.50
C ALA A 65 19.41 49.67 -30.12
N SER A 66 18.62 49.64 -31.20
CA SER A 66 18.60 48.63 -32.25
C SER A 66 19.84 48.76 -33.12
N LEU A 67 20.37 47.65 -33.68
CA LEU A 67 20.98 47.54 -35.02
C LEU A 67 21.46 46.08 -35.23
N LYS A 68 20.90 45.36 -36.20
CA LYS A 68 21.33 45.13 -37.60
C LYS A 68 22.31 43.96 -37.79
N LEU A 69 21.85 43.05 -38.65
CA LEU A 69 22.57 41.95 -39.28
C LEU A 69 23.55 42.49 -40.34
N ASP A 70 24.69 41.80 -40.49
CA ASP A 70 25.49 41.86 -41.71
C ASP A 70 26.11 40.50 -42.07
N ALA A 71 26.47 40.41 -43.34
CA ALA A 71 26.66 39.25 -44.19
C ALA A 71 27.94 38.40 -43.94
N GLY A 72 27.84 37.14 -44.38
CA GLY A 72 28.71 36.63 -45.45
C GLY A 72 29.96 35.86 -45.05
N VAL A 73 29.89 34.52 -45.07
CA VAL A 73 31.03 33.66 -45.44
C VAL A 73 30.50 32.44 -46.22
N ARG A 74 30.99 32.28 -47.46
CA ARG A 74 30.86 31.06 -48.28
C ARG A 74 31.95 30.07 -47.86
N LEU A 75 31.61 28.78 -47.72
CA LEU A 75 32.60 27.69 -47.73
C LEU A 75 32.09 26.53 -48.58
N LEU A 76 33.03 25.95 -49.33
CA LEU A 76 32.88 25.04 -50.46
C LEU A 76 32.15 23.72 -50.16
N LEU A 77 31.36 23.31 -51.16
CA LEU A 77 30.79 21.97 -51.33
C LEU A 77 31.83 21.01 -51.91
N LEU A 78 32.05 19.86 -51.26
CA LEU A 78 32.61 18.65 -51.85
C LEU A 78 31.49 17.62 -51.93
N ALA A 79 31.15 17.23 -53.16
CA ALA A 79 30.09 16.27 -53.47
C ALA A 79 30.59 14.84 -53.25
N GLY A 80 29.94 14.13 -52.32
CA GLY A 80 30.01 12.67 -52.21
C GLY A 80 28.64 12.09 -52.56
N VAL A 81 28.58 11.35 -53.66
CA VAL A 81 27.38 10.63 -54.11
C VAL A 81 27.24 9.36 -53.27
N VAL A 82 26.20 9.28 -52.45
CA VAL A 82 25.71 8.02 -51.86
C VAL A 82 24.31 7.80 -52.41
N ALA A 83 24.14 6.71 -53.15
CA ALA A 83 22.86 6.26 -53.67
C ALA A 83 22.00 5.70 -52.53
N CYS A 84 20.92 6.40 -52.19
CA CYS A 84 19.86 5.86 -51.34
C CYS A 84 18.68 5.44 -52.22
N ALA A 85 18.31 4.16 -52.12
CA ALA A 85 17.12 3.57 -52.72
C ALA A 85 15.85 4.20 -52.14
N ARG A 86 14.85 4.41 -53.00
CA ARG A 86 13.52 4.94 -52.64
C ARG A 86 12.72 3.88 -51.88
N PRO A 87 12.08 4.20 -50.73
CA PRO A 87 10.95 3.41 -50.25
C PRO A 87 9.67 3.79 -51.01
N ALA A 88 8.89 2.78 -51.36
CA ALA A 88 7.57 2.89 -52.00
C ALA A 88 6.54 3.56 -51.05
N PRO A 89 5.47 4.19 -51.59
CA PRO A 89 4.44 4.81 -50.76
C PRO A 89 3.62 3.74 -50.03
N VAL A 90 3.63 3.77 -48.71
CA VAL A 90 2.69 3.03 -47.88
C VAL A 90 1.36 3.78 -47.90
N VAL A 91 0.35 3.15 -48.49
CA VAL A 91 -1.05 3.59 -48.44
C VAL A 91 -1.51 3.48 -46.99
N ALA A 92 -1.91 4.60 -46.39
CA ALA A 92 -2.54 4.61 -45.08
C ALA A 92 -3.96 4.07 -45.21
N GLU A 93 -4.20 2.84 -44.75
CA GLU A 93 -5.55 2.37 -44.44
C GLU A 93 -6.08 3.19 -43.26
N SER A 94 -7.11 3.99 -43.51
CA SER A 94 -7.92 4.59 -42.45
C SER A 94 -8.60 3.45 -41.69
N GLN A 95 -8.11 3.14 -40.48
CA GLN A 95 -8.87 2.34 -39.55
C GLN A 95 -10.15 3.11 -39.20
N GLY A 96 -11.26 2.63 -39.75
CA GLY A 96 -12.59 3.10 -39.41
C GLY A 96 -12.83 2.96 -37.91
N ALA A 97 -13.57 3.93 -37.36
CA ALA A 97 -14.07 3.86 -36.00
C ALA A 97 -14.74 2.50 -35.76
N PRO A 98 -14.55 1.85 -34.59
CA PRO A 98 -15.34 0.68 -34.26
C PRO A 98 -16.81 1.07 -34.24
N ALA A 99 -17.61 0.30 -34.98
CA ALA A 99 -19.05 0.42 -35.06
C ALA A 99 -19.67 0.46 -33.66
N GLU A 100 -20.66 1.36 -33.48
CA GLU A 100 -21.60 1.29 -32.36
C GLU A 100 -22.19 -0.13 -32.33
N THR A 101 -21.87 -0.90 -31.29
CA THR A 101 -22.53 -2.18 -31.06
C THR A 101 -23.93 -1.90 -30.54
N ASP A 102 -24.88 -1.96 -31.46
CA ASP A 102 -26.31 -2.06 -31.22
C ASP A 102 -26.65 -3.21 -30.24
N GLY A 103 -27.50 -2.90 -29.27
CA GLY A 103 -28.65 -3.74 -28.87
C GLY A 103 -28.42 -5.05 -28.09
N GLY A 104 -27.20 -5.51 -27.85
CA GLY A 104 -26.96 -6.58 -26.88
C GLY A 104 -26.99 -6.02 -25.46
N THR A 105 -27.76 -6.60 -24.53
CA THR A 105 -27.63 -6.28 -23.09
C THR A 105 -26.19 -6.55 -22.67
N ALA A 106 -25.38 -5.48 -22.61
CA ALA A 106 -24.01 -5.58 -22.18
C ALA A 106 -23.99 -6.13 -20.76
N VAL A 107 -23.17 -7.14 -20.47
CA VAL A 107 -23.00 -7.70 -19.14
C VAL A 107 -21.52 -7.58 -18.78
N LEU A 108 -21.23 -7.24 -17.52
CA LEU A 108 -19.85 -7.24 -17.05
C LEU A 108 -19.32 -8.68 -16.97
N PRO A 109 -18.09 -8.93 -17.44
CA PRO A 109 -17.51 -10.26 -17.35
C PRO A 109 -17.39 -10.69 -15.88
N SER A 110 -17.83 -11.91 -15.58
CA SER A 110 -17.55 -12.59 -14.30
C SER A 110 -16.23 -13.33 -14.39
N ALA A 111 -15.35 -13.15 -13.41
CA ALA A 111 -14.08 -13.86 -13.39
C ALA A 111 -14.22 -15.29 -12.86
N ASP A 112 -13.64 -16.26 -13.58
CA ASP A 112 -13.28 -17.56 -13.03
C ASP A 112 -11.87 -17.49 -12.43
N PHE A 113 -11.72 -17.90 -11.16
CA PHE A 113 -10.42 -17.96 -10.47
C PHE A 113 -9.79 -19.35 -10.51
N GLY A 114 -10.47 -20.33 -11.10
CA GLY A 114 -10.05 -21.72 -11.17
C GLY A 114 -10.28 -22.48 -9.87
N ALA A 115 -9.76 -23.70 -9.82
CA ALA A 115 -9.81 -24.52 -8.61
C ALA A 115 -8.96 -23.88 -7.49
N PRO A 116 -9.44 -23.88 -6.23
CA PRO A 116 -8.64 -23.50 -5.09
C PRO A 116 -7.34 -24.32 -5.02
N GLY A 117 -6.27 -23.69 -4.57
CA GLY A 117 -4.94 -24.32 -4.48
C GLY A 117 -4.21 -23.90 -3.22
N PRO A 118 -2.99 -24.43 -2.98
CA PRO A 118 -2.24 -24.15 -1.77
C PRO A 118 -1.89 -22.66 -1.65
N ILE A 119 -2.10 -22.08 -0.47
CA ILE A 119 -1.65 -20.72 -0.16
C ILE A 119 -0.13 -20.73 0.07
N ARG A 120 0.57 -19.74 -0.50
CA ARG A 120 2.03 -19.58 -0.36
C ARG A 120 2.39 -18.10 -0.29
N ALA A 121 3.43 -17.80 0.47
CA ALA A 121 3.99 -16.46 0.58
C ALA A 121 5.48 -16.44 0.20
N VAL A 122 5.89 -15.35 -0.45
CA VAL A 122 7.29 -14.94 -0.57
C VAL A 122 7.59 -14.01 0.59
N GLY A 123 8.74 -14.22 1.24
CA GLY A 123 9.14 -13.45 2.44
C GLY A 123 8.57 -13.98 3.76
N TYR A 124 7.96 -15.17 3.77
CA TYR A 124 7.51 -15.88 4.98
C TYR A 124 7.49 -17.41 4.75
N PRO A 125 7.79 -18.26 5.75
CA PRO A 125 8.23 -17.91 7.11
C PRO A 125 9.66 -17.36 7.14
N VAL A 126 9.98 -16.61 8.21
CA VAL A 126 11.32 -16.08 8.47
C VAL A 126 11.89 -16.72 9.75
N ARG A 127 13.20 -16.92 9.78
CA ARG A 127 13.92 -17.29 11.01
C ARG A 127 14.26 -16.03 11.78
N ILE A 128 13.89 -15.98 13.05
CA ILE A 128 14.09 -14.84 13.92
C ILE A 128 15.02 -15.27 15.05
N ARG A 129 16.18 -14.60 15.17
CA ARG A 129 17.14 -14.87 16.24
C ARG A 129 16.66 -14.22 17.55
N MET A 130 16.55 -15.02 18.60
CA MET A 130 16.29 -14.59 19.98
C MET A 130 17.47 -13.78 20.54
N GLY A 131 17.19 -12.88 21.49
CA GLY A 131 18.15 -11.96 22.09
C GLY A 131 17.60 -10.55 22.03
N ALA A 132 18.22 -9.66 21.24
CA ALA A 132 17.70 -8.31 20.99
C ALA A 132 16.36 -8.25 20.23
N ASN A 133 15.77 -9.42 19.92
CA ASN A 133 14.42 -9.57 19.42
C ASN A 133 13.64 -10.39 20.46
N ASP A 134 12.44 -9.91 20.81
CA ASP A 134 11.47 -10.64 21.62
C ASP A 134 10.37 -11.21 20.72
N PRO A 135 10.61 -12.28 19.94
CA PRO A 135 9.56 -12.86 19.11
C PRO A 135 8.42 -13.40 19.98
N ALA A 136 7.21 -13.39 19.43
CA ALA A 136 6.11 -14.14 20.03
C ALA A 136 6.47 -15.64 20.10
N HIS A 137 6.13 -16.29 21.21
CA HIS A 137 6.29 -17.73 21.40
C HIS A 137 5.00 -18.51 21.03
N ARG A 138 3.90 -17.78 20.82
CA ARG A 138 2.63 -18.30 20.27
C ARG A 138 2.11 -17.30 19.23
N VAL A 139 1.63 -17.80 18.10
CA VAL A 139 1.05 -16.94 17.06
C VAL A 139 0.13 -17.75 16.15
N GLY A 140 -1.05 -17.22 15.83
CA GLY A 140 -1.97 -17.86 14.90
C GLY A 140 -3.43 -17.66 15.25
N PHE A 141 -4.28 -18.39 14.52
CA PHE A 141 -5.69 -18.52 14.84
C PHE A 141 -5.90 -19.55 15.96
N THR A 142 -6.92 -19.33 16.78
CA THR A 142 -7.49 -20.40 17.61
C THR A 142 -8.09 -21.49 16.72
N ARG A 143 -8.25 -22.72 17.23
CA ARG A 143 -8.77 -23.83 16.41
C ARG A 143 -10.13 -23.55 15.79
N ASP A 144 -11.00 -22.82 16.49
CA ASP A 144 -12.31 -22.41 16.00
C ASP A 144 -12.26 -21.24 15.00
N GLY A 145 -11.08 -20.64 14.76
CA GLY A 145 -10.89 -19.49 13.89
C GLY A 145 -11.43 -18.17 14.45
N ARG A 146 -12.00 -18.16 15.67
CA ARG A 146 -12.60 -16.97 16.25
C ARG A 146 -11.56 -15.89 16.51
N TRP A 147 -10.45 -16.25 17.11
CA TRP A 147 -9.42 -15.30 17.53
C TRP A 147 -8.15 -15.48 16.70
N PHE A 148 -7.52 -14.37 16.35
CA PHE A 148 -6.17 -14.36 15.78
C PHE A 148 -5.28 -13.47 16.63
N GLY A 149 -4.07 -13.91 16.94
CA GLY A 149 -3.21 -13.12 17.80
C GLY A 149 -1.87 -13.75 18.08
N TYR A 150 -1.24 -13.26 19.15
CA TYR A 150 0.09 -13.69 19.57
C TYR A 150 0.22 -13.66 21.10
N CYS A 151 1.25 -14.35 21.59
CA CYS A 151 1.77 -14.17 22.93
C CYS A 151 3.28 -13.95 22.86
N ASN A 152 3.77 -12.91 23.53
CA ASN A 152 5.20 -12.64 23.69
C ASN A 152 5.56 -12.61 25.17
N THR A 153 6.86 -12.73 25.44
CA THR A 153 7.42 -12.52 26.78
C THR A 153 8.10 -11.16 26.78
N ASP A 154 7.86 -10.36 27.81
CA ASP A 154 8.63 -9.16 28.12
C ASP A 154 9.98 -9.62 28.68
N GLY A 155 11.05 -9.48 27.91
CA GLY A 155 12.38 -9.96 28.31
C GLY A 155 12.92 -9.30 29.58
N GLY A 156 12.51 -8.05 29.87
CA GLY A 156 12.98 -7.31 31.05
C GLY A 156 12.28 -7.73 32.35
N LEU A 157 11.04 -8.22 32.26
CA LEU A 157 10.22 -8.58 33.42
C LEU A 157 9.96 -10.10 33.53
N GLY A 158 10.14 -10.85 32.45
CA GLY A 158 9.72 -12.25 32.35
C GLY A 158 8.19 -12.44 32.24
N ALA A 159 7.43 -11.34 32.12
CA ALA A 159 5.98 -11.39 32.03
C ALA A 159 5.51 -11.82 30.64
N THR A 160 4.47 -12.65 30.57
CA THR A 160 3.80 -12.98 29.31
C THR A 160 2.70 -11.97 29.04
N HIS A 161 2.61 -11.53 27.79
CA HIS A 161 1.51 -10.75 27.27
C HIS A 161 0.94 -11.43 26.04
N CYS A 162 -0.39 -11.58 25.99
CA CYS A 162 -1.10 -12.08 24.83
C CYS A 162 -2.14 -11.06 24.37
N ALA A 163 -2.25 -10.87 23.05
CA ALA A 163 -3.24 -10.02 22.43
C ALA A 163 -3.88 -10.75 21.24
N PHE A 164 -5.21 -10.77 21.22
CA PHE A 164 -6.03 -11.42 20.20
C PHE A 164 -7.12 -10.48 19.69
N VAL A 165 -7.46 -10.65 18.42
CA VAL A 165 -8.53 -9.92 17.74
C VAL A 165 -9.46 -10.90 17.01
N ASP A 166 -10.77 -10.67 17.09
CA ASP A 166 -11.76 -11.44 16.34
C ASP A 166 -12.10 -10.80 14.97
N GLY A 167 -13.00 -11.43 14.21
CA GLY A 167 -13.41 -10.92 12.89
C GLY A 167 -14.26 -9.64 12.95
N ALA A 168 -14.84 -9.31 14.11
CA ALA A 168 -15.59 -8.08 14.35
C ALA A 168 -14.70 -6.94 14.88
N GLY A 169 -13.43 -7.23 15.18
CA GLY A 169 -12.50 -6.29 15.80
C GLY A 169 -12.59 -6.24 17.33
N GLU A 170 -13.34 -7.16 17.96
CA GLU A 170 -13.29 -7.36 19.41
C GLU A 170 -11.87 -7.77 19.80
N ARG A 171 -11.38 -7.26 20.94
CA ARG A 171 -10.03 -7.54 21.43
C ARG A 171 -10.07 -8.28 22.75
N ARG A 172 -9.18 -9.26 22.88
CA ARG A 172 -8.91 -9.98 24.13
C ARG A 172 -7.44 -9.86 24.46
N THR A 173 -7.14 -9.42 25.69
CA THR A 173 -5.77 -9.34 26.20
C THR A 173 -5.66 -10.10 27.51
N MET A 174 -4.51 -10.75 27.73
CA MET A 174 -4.17 -11.45 28.97
C MET A 174 -2.72 -11.15 29.28
N SER A 175 -2.38 -10.95 30.55
CA SER A 175 -1.00 -10.67 30.94
C SER A 175 -0.69 -11.14 32.35
N THR A 176 0.55 -11.62 32.54
CA THR A 176 1.09 -11.99 33.86
C THR A 176 1.92 -10.86 34.49
N ARG A 177 1.86 -9.65 33.91
CA ARG A 177 2.69 -8.51 34.30
C ARG A 177 2.56 -8.16 35.78
N GLU A 178 1.35 -8.17 36.31
CA GLU A 178 1.09 -7.76 37.70
C GLU A 178 1.74 -8.72 38.71
N GLU A 179 1.68 -10.02 38.45
CA GLU A 179 2.37 -11.03 39.28
C GLU A 179 3.89 -10.96 39.08
N ALA A 180 4.35 -10.74 37.85
CA ALA A 180 5.77 -10.61 37.55
C ALA A 180 6.40 -9.38 38.23
N GLU A 181 5.68 -8.25 38.31
CA GLU A 181 6.10 -7.05 39.06
C GLU A 181 6.24 -7.32 40.57
N ARG A 182 5.53 -8.33 41.10
CA ARG A 182 5.68 -8.82 42.47
C ARG A 182 6.74 -9.93 42.61
N GLY A 183 7.48 -10.22 41.55
CA GLY A 183 8.51 -11.27 41.52
C GLY A 183 7.95 -12.69 41.38
N ASN A 184 6.67 -12.85 41.04
CA ASN A 184 6.06 -14.16 40.84
C ASN A 184 5.85 -14.46 39.35
N LEU A 185 6.75 -15.24 38.76
CA LEU A 185 6.66 -15.66 37.36
C LEU A 185 5.88 -16.96 37.15
N GLN A 186 5.42 -17.61 38.22
CA GLN A 186 4.69 -18.89 38.17
C GLN A 186 3.34 -18.81 38.90
N GLY A 187 2.73 -17.63 38.90
CA GLY A 187 1.47 -17.39 39.60
C GLY A 187 0.22 -17.85 38.84
N PRO A 188 -0.96 -17.71 39.48
CA PRO A 188 -2.25 -18.00 38.89
C PRO A 188 -2.51 -17.39 37.50
N GLN A 189 -2.02 -16.17 37.22
CA GLN A 189 -2.21 -15.53 35.90
C GLN A 189 -1.54 -16.36 34.80
N LEU A 190 -0.36 -16.93 35.05
CA LEU A 190 0.32 -17.79 34.08
C LEU A 190 -0.43 -19.11 33.88
N ALA A 191 -0.97 -19.68 34.96
CA ALA A 191 -1.74 -20.93 34.89
C ALA A 191 -3.03 -20.75 34.08
N GLU A 192 -3.79 -19.68 34.32
CA GLU A 192 -5.00 -19.34 33.57
C GLU A 192 -4.70 -19.08 32.09
N LEU A 193 -3.66 -18.29 31.81
CA LEU A 193 -3.22 -17.98 30.46
C LEU A 193 -2.85 -19.27 29.70
N ASN A 194 -2.06 -20.15 30.30
CA ASN A 194 -1.66 -21.42 29.69
C ASN A 194 -2.86 -22.35 29.47
N ALA A 195 -3.79 -22.42 30.42
CA ALA A 195 -5.03 -23.19 30.27
C ALA A 195 -5.87 -22.68 29.11
N TRP A 196 -6.01 -21.36 28.96
CA TRP A 196 -6.73 -20.76 27.84
C TRP A 196 -6.05 -21.05 26.49
N LEU A 197 -4.72 -20.91 26.41
CA LEU A 197 -3.97 -21.20 25.18
C LEU A 197 -4.10 -22.66 24.76
N ALA A 198 -4.06 -23.60 25.72
CA ALA A 198 -4.25 -25.01 25.47
C ALA A 198 -5.67 -25.32 25.01
N ALA A 199 -6.69 -24.77 25.69
CA ALA A 199 -8.10 -24.99 25.35
C ALA A 199 -8.48 -24.46 23.96
N ASN A 200 -7.78 -23.43 23.46
CA ASN A 200 -8.01 -22.84 22.15
C ASN A 200 -7.01 -23.29 21.08
N GLU A 201 -6.05 -24.14 21.45
CA GLU A 201 -5.02 -24.71 20.58
C GLU A 201 -4.25 -23.65 19.77
N VAL A 202 -3.85 -22.56 20.44
CA VAL A 202 -3.09 -21.48 19.79
C VAL A 202 -1.70 -22.01 19.38
N PRO A 203 -1.30 -21.89 18.09
CA PRO A 203 -0.06 -22.48 17.63
C PRO A 203 1.20 -21.93 18.32
N ALA A 204 2.11 -22.83 18.68
CA ALA A 204 3.46 -22.49 19.10
C ALA A 204 4.34 -22.16 17.90
N VAL A 205 5.25 -21.20 18.08
CA VAL A 205 6.34 -21.03 17.10
C VAL A 205 7.31 -22.21 17.20
N LYS A 206 7.96 -22.55 16.08
CA LYS A 206 9.00 -23.57 16.06
C LYS A 206 10.29 -22.97 16.62
N GLU A 207 10.91 -23.64 17.58
CA GLU A 207 12.18 -23.22 18.18
C GLU A 207 13.31 -24.16 17.78
N ARG A 208 14.47 -23.61 17.44
CA ARG A 208 15.70 -24.35 17.16
C ARG A 208 16.90 -23.57 17.69
N GLY A 209 17.39 -23.95 18.88
CA GLY A 209 18.44 -23.19 19.56
C GLY A 209 17.94 -21.77 19.91
N LEU A 210 18.66 -20.74 19.47
CA LEU A 210 18.27 -19.33 19.65
C LEU A 210 17.45 -18.78 18.47
N GLU A 211 16.84 -19.63 17.65
CA GLU A 211 16.01 -19.19 16.53
C GLU A 211 14.55 -19.62 16.74
N THR A 212 13.63 -18.72 16.41
CA THR A 212 12.20 -18.98 16.32
C THR A 212 11.74 -18.88 14.87
N THR A 213 10.70 -19.61 14.51
CA THR A 213 10.07 -19.53 13.19
C THR A 213 8.56 -19.65 13.38
N GLY A 214 7.82 -18.69 12.81
CA GLY A 214 6.37 -18.72 12.83
C GLY A 214 5.77 -19.99 12.20
N PRO A 215 4.47 -20.26 12.41
CA PRO A 215 3.79 -21.41 11.82
C PRO A 215 3.88 -21.37 10.30
N GLU A 216 3.94 -22.53 9.65
CA GLU A 216 3.91 -22.57 8.19
C GLU A 216 2.58 -22.01 7.66
N LEU A 217 2.65 -21.21 6.59
CA LEU A 217 1.45 -20.75 5.90
C LEU A 217 0.89 -21.90 5.05
N GLY A 218 0.03 -22.71 5.68
CA GLY A 218 -0.67 -23.83 5.07
C GLY A 218 -2.13 -23.52 4.73
N GLY A 219 -2.76 -24.46 4.04
CA GLY A 219 -4.18 -24.40 3.64
C GLY A 219 -4.38 -24.18 2.14
N THR A 220 -5.63 -24.11 1.73
CA THR A 220 -6.03 -23.83 0.34
C THR A 220 -6.85 -22.56 0.28
N TRP A 221 -6.71 -21.81 -0.82
CA TRP A 221 -7.45 -20.58 -1.04
C TRP A 221 -7.81 -20.41 -2.52
N ARG A 222 -8.84 -19.60 -2.76
CA ARG A 222 -9.49 -19.43 -4.07
C ARG A 222 -8.58 -18.82 -5.14
N TYR A 223 -7.59 -18.01 -4.74
CA TYR A 223 -6.80 -17.18 -5.65
C TYR A 223 -5.43 -17.79 -6.02
N ALA A 224 -5.18 -19.04 -5.64
CA ALA A 224 -3.87 -19.69 -5.78
C ALA A 224 -3.33 -19.80 -7.21
N ARG A 225 -4.22 -19.80 -8.22
CA ARG A 225 -3.83 -19.86 -9.64
C ARG A 225 -3.18 -18.56 -10.11
N ASP A 226 -3.64 -17.43 -9.57
CA ASP A 226 -3.38 -16.11 -10.13
C ASP A 226 -2.52 -15.24 -9.19
N ILE A 227 -2.61 -15.44 -7.87
CA ILE A 227 -1.97 -14.58 -6.87
C ILE A 227 -0.98 -15.39 -6.03
N GLN A 228 0.23 -14.85 -5.86
CA GLN A 228 1.17 -15.25 -4.81
C GLN A 228 1.23 -14.16 -3.74
N ILE A 229 1.20 -14.52 -2.45
CA ILE A 229 1.35 -13.55 -1.37
C ILE A 229 2.80 -13.09 -1.29
N HIS A 230 3.02 -11.80 -1.08
CA HIS A 230 4.32 -11.17 -0.96
C HIS A 230 4.37 -10.35 0.33
N ILE A 231 5.36 -10.63 1.15
CA ILE A 231 5.59 -9.92 2.41
C ILE A 231 6.99 -9.33 2.36
N THR A 232 7.09 -8.03 2.63
CA THR A 232 8.38 -7.35 2.68
C THR A 232 8.49 -6.52 3.94
N ALA A 233 9.67 -6.51 4.54
CA ALA A 233 10.01 -5.63 5.64
C ALA A 233 10.95 -4.53 5.12
N SER A 234 10.75 -3.32 5.60
CA SER A 234 11.67 -2.19 5.39
C SER A 234 12.21 -1.74 6.73
N ALA A 235 13.51 -1.45 6.77
CA ALA A 235 14.16 -0.94 7.97
C ALA A 235 13.72 0.50 8.29
N GLY A 236 13.80 0.84 9.58
CA GLY A 236 13.67 2.20 10.03
C GLY A 236 14.87 3.07 9.62
N GLU A 237 14.75 4.37 9.83
CA GLU A 237 15.83 5.33 9.63
C GLU A 237 15.90 6.26 10.84
N VAL A 238 17.11 6.46 11.36
CA VAL A 238 17.39 7.30 12.53
C VAL A 238 18.30 8.44 12.09
N GLY A 239 17.97 9.66 12.52
CA GLY A 239 18.74 10.86 12.25
C GLY A 239 20.02 10.92 13.09
N ALA A 240 20.89 11.89 12.77
CA ALA A 240 22.12 12.12 13.53
C ALA A 240 21.85 12.48 15.01
N ASP A 241 20.67 13.03 15.30
CA ASP A 241 20.17 13.39 16.62
C ASP A 241 19.53 12.20 17.37
N GLN A 242 19.68 10.97 16.86
CA GLN A 242 19.10 9.75 17.41
C GLN A 242 17.56 9.71 17.38
N ASN A 243 16.92 10.64 16.68
CA ASN A 243 15.46 10.61 16.52
C ASN A 243 15.07 9.76 15.31
N VAL A 244 13.95 9.05 15.44
CA VAL A 244 13.38 8.30 14.31
C VAL A 244 12.92 9.28 13.22
N VAL A 245 13.46 9.11 12.02
CA VAL A 245 13.09 9.83 10.79
C VAL A 245 12.10 9.03 9.96
N ARG A 246 12.24 7.70 9.95
CA ARG A 246 11.31 6.77 9.28
C ARG A 246 11.10 5.53 10.12
N GLN A 247 9.84 5.14 10.34
CA GLN A 247 9.51 3.89 11.02
C GLN A 247 9.75 2.69 10.09
N PRO A 248 10.17 1.53 10.63
CA PRO A 248 10.12 0.27 9.90
C PRO A 248 8.68 -0.06 9.50
N VAL A 249 8.50 -0.56 8.27
CA VAL A 249 7.18 -0.92 7.73
C VAL A 249 7.19 -2.35 7.24
N LEU A 250 6.21 -3.13 7.69
CA LEU A 250 5.91 -4.43 7.12
C LEU A 250 4.80 -4.26 6.09
N ARG A 251 5.04 -4.70 4.86
CA ARG A 251 4.10 -4.63 3.76
C ARG A 251 3.58 -6.01 3.43
N ILE A 252 2.27 -6.11 3.29
CA ILE A 252 1.57 -7.34 2.92
C ILE A 252 0.87 -7.06 1.60
N GLY A 253 1.20 -7.88 0.62
CA GLY A 253 0.82 -7.66 -0.76
C GLY A 253 0.71 -8.93 -1.56
N GLY A 254 0.38 -8.78 -2.84
CA GLY A 254 0.21 -9.88 -3.75
C GLY A 254 0.89 -9.60 -5.07
N GLN A 255 1.36 -10.66 -5.70
CA GLN A 255 1.84 -10.65 -7.07
C GLN A 255 0.84 -11.42 -7.94
N VAL A 256 0.21 -10.72 -8.88
CA VAL A 256 -0.56 -11.38 -9.95
C VAL A 256 0.44 -11.97 -10.95
N THR A 257 0.22 -13.21 -11.39
CA THR A 257 1.06 -13.91 -12.38
C THR A 257 1.34 -13.00 -13.59
N GLY A 258 2.62 -12.83 -13.94
CA GLY A 258 3.05 -11.96 -15.05
C GLY A 258 3.25 -10.48 -14.69
N HIS A 259 2.97 -10.07 -13.46
CA HIS A 259 3.10 -8.67 -13.02
C HIS A 259 4.03 -8.51 -11.81
N SER A 260 4.46 -7.28 -11.51
CA SER A 260 5.23 -6.95 -10.30
C SER A 260 4.30 -6.84 -9.08
N PRO A 261 4.76 -7.20 -7.86
CA PRO A 261 3.93 -7.18 -6.66
C PRO A 261 3.39 -5.78 -6.31
N VAL A 262 2.20 -5.76 -5.71
CA VAL A 262 1.51 -4.61 -5.12
C VAL A 262 1.31 -4.83 -3.63
N TYR A 263 1.28 -3.77 -2.82
CA TYR A 263 1.23 -3.85 -1.36
C TYR A 263 0.10 -2.98 -0.77
N PRO A 264 -1.16 -3.44 -0.83
CA PRO A 264 -2.31 -2.68 -0.33
C PRO A 264 -2.33 -2.51 1.20
N TYR A 265 -1.59 -3.33 1.95
CA TYR A 265 -1.55 -3.27 3.41
C TYR A 265 -0.15 -2.93 3.92
N GLU A 266 -0.05 -1.88 4.73
CA GLU A 266 1.18 -1.48 5.42
C GLU A 266 0.91 -1.47 6.92
N LEU A 267 1.76 -2.18 7.67
CA LEU A 267 1.75 -2.17 9.12
C LEU A 267 2.93 -1.34 9.61
N THR A 268 2.64 -0.46 10.58
CA THR A 268 3.62 0.38 11.26
C THR A 268 3.21 0.56 12.72
N THR A 269 4.16 0.97 13.55
CA THR A 269 3.90 1.36 14.95
C THR A 269 3.24 2.75 15.02
N LYS A 270 2.41 2.99 16.04
CA LYS A 270 1.84 4.31 16.41
C LYS A 270 2.87 5.20 17.09
N ARG A 271 4.08 4.71 17.38
CA ARG A 271 5.11 5.56 17.98
C ARG A 271 5.47 6.72 17.06
N ALA A 272 5.41 7.93 17.61
CA ALA A 272 5.62 9.15 16.83
C ALA A 272 7.05 9.23 16.28
N VAL A 273 7.15 9.68 15.03
CA VAL A 273 8.41 10.15 14.42
C VAL A 273 8.95 11.31 15.25
N GLY A 274 10.27 11.41 15.41
CA GLY A 274 10.89 12.42 16.27
C GLY A 274 10.98 12.05 17.76
N THR A 275 10.73 10.78 18.12
CA THR A 275 10.94 10.27 19.48
C THR A 275 12.25 9.49 19.58
N PRO A 276 12.87 9.42 20.78
CA PRO A 276 14.13 8.71 20.99
C PRO A 276 13.97 7.18 21.05
N VAL A 277 12.73 6.66 21.07
CA VAL A 277 12.52 5.20 21.08
C VAL A 277 12.55 4.68 19.65
N GLN A 278 13.63 3.97 19.34
CA GLN A 278 13.96 3.51 18.00
C GLN A 278 13.47 2.07 17.81
N PHE A 279 12.75 1.82 16.70
CA PHE A 279 12.63 0.47 16.16
C PHE A 279 13.53 0.39 14.93
N TYR A 280 14.47 -0.56 14.94
CA TYR A 280 15.43 -0.71 13.84
C TYR A 280 14.87 -1.56 12.71
N GLY A 281 14.02 -2.53 13.07
CA GLY A 281 13.45 -3.47 12.12
C GLY A 281 12.05 -3.91 12.49
N VAL A 282 11.46 -4.62 11.54
CA VAL A 282 10.17 -5.30 11.67
C VAL A 282 10.27 -6.64 10.96
N PHE A 283 9.61 -7.65 11.50
CA PHE A 283 9.51 -8.96 10.86
C PHE A 283 8.09 -9.54 10.99
N PRO A 284 7.66 -10.36 10.00
CA PRO A 284 6.42 -11.11 10.12
C PRO A 284 6.63 -12.26 11.11
N ASN A 285 6.15 -12.07 12.34
CA ASN A 285 6.27 -13.07 13.40
C ASN A 285 5.40 -14.30 13.11
N GLY A 286 4.20 -14.09 12.58
CA GLY A 286 3.33 -15.17 12.11
C GLY A 286 2.42 -14.73 10.98
N VAL A 287 2.20 -15.63 10.03
CA VAL A 287 1.24 -15.48 8.93
C VAL A 287 0.48 -16.77 8.81
N ALA A 288 -0.84 -16.71 8.92
CA ALA A 288 -1.69 -17.90 8.90
C ALA A 288 -2.96 -17.64 8.09
N LEU A 289 -3.51 -18.71 7.53
CA LEU A 289 -4.88 -18.75 7.01
C LEU A 289 -5.80 -19.21 8.14
N SER A 290 -6.99 -18.62 8.25
CA SER A 290 -8.00 -19.08 9.20
C SER A 290 -8.41 -20.52 8.89
N PRO A 291 -8.88 -21.30 9.89
CA PRO A 291 -9.29 -22.69 9.68
C PRO A 291 -10.35 -22.89 8.59
N ASP A 292 -11.23 -21.91 8.39
CA ASP A 292 -12.26 -21.90 7.34
C ASP A 292 -11.78 -21.38 5.98
N GLY A 293 -10.51 -20.95 5.87
CA GLY A 293 -9.92 -20.45 4.64
C GLY A 293 -10.34 -19.03 4.23
N ARG A 294 -11.10 -18.31 5.07
CA ARG A 294 -11.72 -17.03 4.70
C ARG A 294 -10.88 -15.81 5.01
N GLU A 295 -9.90 -15.92 5.91
CA GLU A 295 -9.13 -14.78 6.38
C GLU A 295 -7.64 -15.10 6.49
N ILE A 296 -6.80 -14.10 6.18
CA ILE A 296 -5.38 -14.12 6.45
C ILE A 296 -5.13 -13.31 7.72
N GLY A 297 -4.41 -13.91 8.65
CA GLY A 297 -3.88 -13.26 9.84
C GLY A 297 -2.39 -13.00 9.69
N VAL A 298 -1.93 -11.81 10.04
CA VAL A 298 -0.51 -11.44 10.09
C VAL A 298 -0.19 -10.79 11.43
N VAL A 299 0.87 -11.26 12.08
CA VAL A 299 1.48 -10.59 13.23
C VAL A 299 2.81 -9.99 12.80
N ALA A 300 2.91 -8.68 12.86
CA ALA A 300 4.16 -7.95 12.72
C ALA A 300 4.76 -7.72 14.10
N ALA A 301 6.08 -7.84 14.20
CA ALA A 301 6.84 -7.52 15.41
C ALA A 301 7.96 -6.53 15.08
N TRP A 302 7.99 -5.41 15.79
CA TRP A 302 9.06 -4.42 15.75
C TRP A 302 10.00 -4.62 16.93
N HIS A 303 11.28 -4.43 16.69
CA HIS A 303 12.31 -4.55 17.72
C HIS A 303 13.18 -3.29 17.79
N GLY A 304 13.40 -2.83 19.01
CA GLY A 304 14.21 -1.69 19.39
C GLY A 304 15.38 -2.13 20.27
N MET A 305 16.03 -3.22 19.86
CA MET A 305 17.02 -3.95 20.67
C MET A 305 16.39 -4.51 21.95
N GLU A 306 17.15 -4.62 23.04
CA GLU A 306 16.67 -5.20 24.32
C GLU A 306 15.66 -4.33 25.09
N PHE A 307 15.39 -3.11 24.63
CA PHE A 307 14.65 -2.11 25.41
C PHE A 307 13.21 -1.88 24.95
N ALA A 308 12.86 -2.33 23.75
CA ALA A 308 11.53 -2.08 23.20
C ALA A 308 11.12 -3.15 22.19
N GLY A 309 9.91 -3.66 22.37
CA GLY A 309 9.16 -4.40 21.36
C GLY A 309 7.84 -3.70 21.07
N ASP A 310 7.31 -3.93 19.87
CA ASP A 310 5.92 -3.62 19.54
C ASP A 310 5.38 -4.66 18.59
N PHE A 311 4.06 -4.81 18.56
CA PHE A 311 3.38 -5.79 17.74
C PHE A 311 2.14 -5.19 17.08
N ALA A 312 1.77 -5.75 15.94
CA ALA A 312 0.53 -5.41 15.26
C ALA A 312 -0.09 -6.67 14.68
N THR A 313 -1.40 -6.80 14.84
CA THR A 313 -2.20 -7.82 14.19
C THR A 313 -2.96 -7.23 13.01
N LEU A 314 -2.83 -7.85 11.84
CA LEU A 314 -3.73 -7.65 10.71
C LEU A 314 -4.56 -8.92 10.54
N ARG A 315 -5.87 -8.76 10.42
CA ARG A 315 -6.79 -9.80 10.00
C ARG A 315 -7.58 -9.27 8.82
N VAL A 316 -7.61 -10.02 7.71
CA VAL A 316 -8.21 -9.57 6.47
C VAL A 316 -8.87 -10.71 5.73
N SER A 317 -10.06 -10.47 5.18
CA SER A 317 -10.71 -11.42 4.26
C SER A 317 -9.82 -11.71 3.05
N VAL A 318 -9.73 -12.97 2.63
CA VAL A 318 -9.01 -13.37 1.42
C VAL A 318 -9.59 -12.71 0.16
N ASP A 319 -10.90 -12.49 0.13
CA ASP A 319 -11.62 -11.86 -0.97
C ASP A 319 -11.28 -10.37 -1.06
N ALA A 320 -11.37 -9.66 0.07
CA ALA A 320 -10.98 -8.25 0.16
C ALA A 320 -9.48 -8.03 -0.13
N PHE A 321 -8.63 -8.98 0.29
CA PHE A 321 -7.21 -8.97 -0.02
C PHE A 321 -6.98 -9.11 -1.53
N ALA A 322 -7.54 -10.14 -2.16
CA ALA A 322 -7.38 -10.39 -3.59
C ALA A 322 -7.94 -9.25 -4.44
N ALA A 323 -9.11 -8.71 -4.08
CA ALA A 323 -9.73 -7.59 -4.79
C ALA A 323 -8.81 -6.37 -4.84
N ARG A 324 -8.14 -6.02 -3.74
CA ARG A 324 -7.17 -4.91 -3.73
C ARG A 324 -5.91 -5.22 -4.53
N VAL A 325 -5.42 -6.46 -4.48
CA VAL A 325 -4.25 -6.87 -5.29
C VAL A 325 -4.56 -6.76 -6.79
N TYR A 326 -5.72 -7.23 -7.23
CA TYR A 326 -6.16 -7.09 -8.61
C TYR A 326 -6.38 -5.61 -8.98
N ASP A 327 -7.03 -4.81 -8.14
CA ASP A 327 -7.28 -3.38 -8.40
C ASP A 327 -5.99 -2.55 -8.51
N ASP A 328 -5.03 -2.77 -7.60
CA ASP A 328 -3.76 -2.04 -7.63
C ASP A 328 -2.91 -2.46 -8.84
N THR A 329 -2.96 -3.74 -9.22
CA THR A 329 -2.27 -4.23 -10.43
C THR A 329 -2.93 -3.68 -11.71
N GLY A 330 -4.26 -3.71 -11.79
CA GLY A 330 -5.05 -3.14 -12.89
C GLY A 330 -4.85 -1.63 -13.03
N SER A 331 -4.72 -0.91 -11.92
CA SER A 331 -4.43 0.52 -11.91
C SER A 331 -3.08 0.83 -12.58
N ARG A 332 -2.05 0.01 -12.32
CA ARG A 332 -0.75 0.14 -13.00
C ARG A 332 -0.84 -0.13 -14.50
N LEU A 333 -1.71 -1.05 -14.95
CA LEU A 333 -1.94 -1.30 -16.37
C LEU A 333 -2.68 -0.15 -17.04
N LEU A 334 -3.71 0.38 -16.38
CA LEU A 334 -4.47 1.54 -16.83
C LEU A 334 -3.55 2.76 -17.04
N GLU A 335 -2.66 3.02 -16.08
CA GLU A 335 -1.66 4.10 -16.17
C GLU A 335 -0.66 3.92 -17.33
N ARG A 336 -0.36 2.66 -17.69
CA ARG A 336 0.50 2.31 -18.83
C ARG A 336 -0.25 2.29 -20.16
N GLY A 337 -1.57 2.49 -20.16
CA GLY A 337 -2.41 2.45 -21.35
C GLY A 337 -2.80 1.04 -21.80
N ASP A 338 -2.49 -0.01 -21.02
CA ASP A 338 -3.00 -1.36 -21.27
C ASP A 338 -4.42 -1.48 -20.73
N LEU A 339 -5.37 -0.99 -21.54
CA LEU A 339 -6.78 -0.91 -21.17
C LEU A 339 -7.42 -2.30 -21.06
N ALA A 340 -7.04 -3.24 -21.93
CA ALA A 340 -7.59 -4.59 -21.92
C ALA A 340 -7.15 -5.36 -20.67
N GLY A 341 -5.86 -5.34 -20.34
CA GLY A 341 -5.35 -5.96 -19.11
C GLY A 341 -5.93 -5.30 -17.85
N ALA A 342 -6.08 -3.97 -17.86
CA ALA A 342 -6.73 -3.26 -16.75
C ALA A 342 -8.19 -3.70 -16.56
N GLN A 343 -8.97 -3.79 -17.64
CA GLN A 343 -10.36 -4.26 -17.59
C GLN A 343 -10.48 -5.69 -17.04
N GLU A 344 -9.59 -6.60 -17.44
CA GLU A 344 -9.56 -7.96 -16.90
C GLU A 344 -9.32 -7.96 -15.39
N LEU A 345 -8.29 -7.24 -14.92
CA LEU A 345 -7.96 -7.21 -13.50
C LEU A 345 -9.02 -6.50 -12.66
N PHE A 346 -9.66 -5.43 -13.15
CA PHE A 346 -10.76 -4.79 -12.43
C PHE A 346 -12.03 -5.66 -12.41
N SER A 347 -12.28 -6.47 -13.45
CA SER A 347 -13.35 -7.47 -13.44
C SER A 347 -13.07 -8.56 -12.39
N LYS A 348 -11.84 -9.06 -12.32
CA LYS A 348 -11.39 -9.96 -11.25
C LYS A 348 -11.56 -9.34 -9.87
N ALA A 349 -11.15 -8.08 -9.69
CA ALA A 349 -11.32 -7.36 -8.42
C ALA A 349 -12.80 -7.24 -8.02
N THR A 350 -13.66 -6.90 -8.97
CA THR A 350 -15.12 -6.77 -8.79
C THR A 350 -15.78 -8.10 -8.42
N SER A 351 -15.26 -9.20 -8.97
CA SER A 351 -15.75 -10.57 -8.72
C SER A 351 -15.22 -11.16 -7.41
N ALA A 352 -14.01 -10.77 -7.01
CA ALA A 352 -13.38 -11.21 -5.76
C ALA A 352 -14.12 -10.62 -4.55
N ASP A 353 -14.34 -9.29 -4.54
CA ASP A 353 -15.08 -8.61 -3.48
C ASP A 353 -16.21 -7.74 -4.07
N PRO A 354 -17.46 -8.25 -4.07
CA PRO A 354 -18.62 -7.49 -4.52
C PRO A 354 -18.93 -6.24 -3.70
N SER A 355 -18.38 -6.08 -2.49
CA SER A 355 -18.57 -4.87 -1.68
C SER A 355 -17.56 -3.77 -2.03
N PHE A 356 -16.47 -4.11 -2.73
CA PHE A 356 -15.38 -3.18 -3.03
C PHE A 356 -15.75 -2.23 -4.17
N ALA A 357 -16.38 -1.09 -3.84
CA ALA A 357 -16.87 -0.11 -4.80
C ALA A 357 -15.80 0.48 -5.76
N LEU A 358 -14.53 0.41 -5.37
CA LEU A 358 -13.43 0.98 -6.15
C LEU A 358 -13.10 0.14 -7.40
N ALA A 359 -13.27 -1.18 -7.34
CA ALA A 359 -13.04 -2.07 -8.47
C ALA A 359 -13.97 -1.77 -9.66
N PRO A 360 -15.32 -1.74 -9.51
CA PRO A 360 -16.20 -1.39 -10.63
C PRO A 360 -16.03 0.08 -11.06
N TYR A 361 -15.61 0.98 -10.17
CA TYR A 361 -15.28 2.36 -10.55
C TYR A 361 -14.08 2.40 -11.52
N ASN A 362 -13.01 1.68 -11.19
CA ASN A 362 -11.84 1.59 -12.04
C ASN A 362 -12.11 0.82 -13.34
N LEU A 363 -12.99 -0.18 -13.31
CA LEU A 363 -13.50 -0.84 -14.51
C LEU A 363 -14.25 0.15 -15.41
N ALA A 364 -15.10 1.02 -14.84
CA ALA A 364 -15.81 2.05 -15.57
C ALA A 364 -14.86 3.06 -16.23
N ARG A 365 -13.81 3.49 -15.51
CA ARG A 365 -12.73 4.33 -16.07
C ARG A 365 -12.06 3.67 -17.27
N ALA A 366 -11.73 2.39 -17.16
CA ALA A 366 -11.09 1.64 -18.23
C ALA A 366 -11.98 1.48 -19.47
N TYR A 367 -13.30 1.27 -19.29
CA TYR A 367 -14.25 1.24 -20.40
C TYR A 367 -14.53 2.62 -21.01
N ALA A 368 -14.60 3.67 -20.18
CA ALA A 368 -14.83 5.04 -20.65
C ALA A 368 -13.70 5.51 -21.57
N LYS A 369 -12.44 5.13 -21.29
CA LYS A 369 -11.29 5.41 -22.15
C LYS A 369 -11.36 4.76 -23.53
N THR A 370 -12.07 3.64 -23.68
CA THR A 370 -12.29 2.99 -24.98
C THR A 370 -13.63 3.37 -25.62
N GLY A 371 -14.45 4.18 -24.96
CA GLY A 371 -15.81 4.50 -25.41
C GLY A 371 -16.78 3.31 -25.33
N ASP A 372 -16.46 2.28 -24.55
CA ASP A 372 -17.26 1.06 -24.43
C ASP A 372 -18.51 1.31 -23.56
N GLY A 373 -19.68 0.90 -24.06
CA GLY A 373 -20.97 1.07 -23.37
C GLY A 373 -21.06 0.38 -22.01
N ARG A 374 -20.20 -0.62 -21.73
CA ARG A 374 -20.08 -1.25 -20.41
C ARG A 374 -19.64 -0.29 -19.31
N ALA A 375 -19.10 0.88 -19.66
CA ALA A 375 -18.79 1.95 -18.71
C ALA A 375 -20.02 2.36 -17.88
N GLU A 376 -21.21 2.39 -18.48
CA GLU A 376 -22.46 2.73 -17.79
C GLU A 376 -22.77 1.74 -16.66
N ILE A 377 -22.69 0.45 -16.96
CA ILE A 377 -23.00 -0.62 -16.01
C ILE A 377 -21.99 -0.63 -14.86
N ALA A 378 -20.71 -0.54 -15.20
CA ALA A 378 -19.65 -0.50 -14.20
C ALA A 378 -19.76 0.73 -13.29
N LEU A 379 -20.07 1.91 -13.84
CA LEU A 379 -20.24 3.13 -13.05
C LEU A 379 -21.49 3.06 -12.18
N GLY A 380 -22.61 2.56 -12.71
CA GLY A 380 -23.84 2.34 -11.95
C GLY A 380 -23.62 1.39 -10.78
N MET A 381 -22.89 0.29 -11.00
CA MET A 381 -22.48 -0.65 -9.95
C MET A 381 -21.59 0.03 -8.90
N ALA A 382 -20.63 0.85 -9.32
CA ALA A 382 -19.77 1.60 -8.40
C ALA A 382 -20.57 2.59 -7.55
N ILE A 383 -21.53 3.32 -8.14
CA ILE A 383 -22.40 4.26 -7.43
C ILE A 383 -23.33 3.52 -6.46
N ALA A 384 -23.90 2.38 -6.87
CA ALA A 384 -24.73 1.57 -5.97
C ALA A 384 -23.98 1.11 -4.73
N ARG A 385 -22.66 0.85 -4.84
CA ARG A 385 -21.80 0.38 -3.74
C ARG A 385 -21.17 1.52 -2.92
N GLY A 386 -20.79 2.62 -3.56
CA GLY A 386 -20.03 3.70 -2.95
C GLY A 386 -20.78 5.03 -2.78
N GLY A 387 -22.03 5.09 -3.23
CA GLY A 387 -22.93 6.23 -3.07
C GLY A 387 -22.42 7.53 -3.68
N ARG A 388 -22.81 8.64 -3.04
CA ARG A 388 -22.55 10.02 -3.51
C ARG A 388 -21.06 10.33 -3.72
N GLY A 389 -20.17 9.76 -2.90
CA GLY A 389 -18.73 9.98 -3.05
C GLY A 389 -18.18 9.46 -4.39
N VAL A 390 -18.78 8.40 -4.95
CA VAL A 390 -18.42 7.90 -6.28
C VAL A 390 -18.94 8.84 -7.37
N VAL A 391 -20.16 9.36 -7.23
CA VAL A 391 -20.73 10.35 -8.15
C VAL A 391 -19.84 11.60 -8.23
N GLU A 392 -19.49 12.18 -7.08
CA GLU A 392 -18.65 13.37 -7.03
C GLU A 392 -17.27 13.13 -7.65
N ARG A 393 -16.69 11.95 -7.41
CA ARG A 393 -15.41 11.56 -8.03
C ARG A 393 -15.55 11.43 -9.55
N ALA A 394 -16.57 10.72 -10.04
CA ALA A 394 -16.78 10.51 -11.47
C ALA A 394 -16.97 11.84 -12.23
N ARG A 395 -17.67 12.82 -11.63
CA ARG A 395 -17.83 14.16 -12.21
C ARG A 395 -16.48 14.86 -12.45
N ALA A 396 -15.50 14.68 -11.57
CA ALA A 396 -14.21 15.37 -11.66
C ALA A 396 -13.12 14.55 -12.39
N ASP A 397 -13.34 13.26 -12.62
CA ASP A 397 -12.33 12.36 -13.14
C ASP A 397 -12.22 12.45 -14.67
N VAL A 398 -11.03 12.82 -15.15
CA VAL A 398 -10.71 13.04 -16.56
C VAL A 398 -10.81 11.77 -17.41
N ASP A 399 -10.79 10.60 -16.77
CA ASP A 399 -10.93 9.34 -17.50
C ASP A 399 -12.33 9.14 -18.09
N PHE A 400 -13.32 9.91 -17.63
CA PHE A 400 -14.66 9.95 -18.21
C PHE A 400 -14.87 11.02 -19.28
N ASP A 401 -13.85 11.81 -19.65
CA ASP A 401 -13.98 12.91 -20.62
C ASP A 401 -14.62 12.45 -21.94
N GLY A 402 -14.24 11.26 -22.43
CA GLY A 402 -14.78 10.67 -23.67
C GLY A 402 -16.27 10.28 -23.60
N VAL A 403 -16.86 10.21 -22.39
CA VAL A 403 -18.26 9.82 -22.19
C VAL A 403 -19.10 10.88 -21.48
N ARG A 404 -18.55 12.05 -21.13
CA ARG A 404 -19.24 13.09 -20.35
C ARG A 404 -20.57 13.56 -20.95
N THR A 405 -20.61 13.65 -22.28
CA THR A 405 -21.78 14.12 -23.02
C THR A 405 -22.80 13.02 -23.28
N ARG A 406 -22.49 11.76 -22.93
CA ARG A 406 -23.43 10.64 -23.10
C ARG A 406 -24.61 10.84 -22.12
N PRO A 407 -25.86 10.63 -22.57
CA PRO A 407 -27.05 10.80 -21.72
C PRO A 407 -26.99 9.97 -20.42
N TRP A 408 -26.53 8.72 -20.51
CA TRP A 408 -26.39 7.83 -19.36
C TRP A 408 -25.43 8.38 -18.32
N PHE A 409 -24.32 8.98 -18.74
CA PHE A 409 -23.31 9.49 -17.81
C PHE A 409 -23.89 10.67 -17.04
N THR A 410 -24.51 11.61 -17.75
CA THR A 410 -25.18 12.77 -17.14
C THR A 410 -26.28 12.34 -16.18
N ALA A 411 -27.03 11.28 -16.49
CA ALA A 411 -28.07 10.74 -15.62
C ALA A 411 -27.51 10.08 -14.36
N LEU A 412 -26.47 9.24 -14.48
CA LEU A 412 -25.84 8.56 -13.34
C LEU A 412 -25.14 9.53 -12.39
N VAL A 413 -24.57 10.61 -12.93
CA VAL A 413 -23.86 11.60 -12.14
C VAL A 413 -24.67 12.86 -11.88
N LYS A 414 -26.00 12.85 -12.02
CA LYS A 414 -26.87 13.97 -11.61
C LYS A 414 -27.02 14.02 -10.09
#